data_AF-A0A9X3NGC5-F1
#
_entry.id   AF-A0A9X3NGC5-F1
#
_cell.length_a   1.000
_cell.length_b   1.000
_cell.length_c   1.000
_cell.angle_alpha   90.00
_cell.angle_beta   90.00
_cell.angle_gamma   90.00
#
_symmetry.space_group_name_H-M   'P 1'
#
loop_
_entity.id
_entity.type
_entity.pdbx_description
1 polymer ?
#
loop_
_entity_poly.entity_id
_entity_poly.type
_entity_poly.pdbx_seq_one_letter_code
_entity_poly.pdbx_strand_id
1 'polypeptide(L)'
;MSAPSPLPVLDISGFRANPADVGFVEALREAFHGIGAAYLVGHGVSDDLIARVRQVADAFFALPEAERLAIENVHSPQFRGYTRLGNEHTNGLRDLRDQVDIGREVPAPAIGPGDPAWLRLRGPNLWPEALPEFRAAVTEYNAALEQAGHALMRAVSLALGQSADHFDAIVTPPEVLTKIIRYPAPSETFPTDQGVGAHTDGGFLTLLHQDTVGGFEAEVHGRWVAVPPLPGSFVVNIGELLQLVSNGYFRATPHRVVSPPKGIQRISIAYFFNPRFEARIEPVTLPAALAAEAPGGESADPDNPILANYGFNSLKVRLRAHPDVAARHHADLLG
;
A
#
# COMPACT_ATOMS: atom_id res chain seq x y z
N MET A 1 31.14 -5.95 12.72
CA MET A 1 30.39 -6.66 11.67
C MET A 1 28.97 -6.15 11.75
N SER A 2 28.42 -5.55 10.69
CA SER A 2 27.01 -5.13 10.68
C SER A 2 26.14 -6.36 10.86
N ALA A 3 25.06 -6.27 11.65
CA ALA A 3 24.07 -7.33 11.70
C ALA A 3 23.51 -7.58 10.27
N PRO A 4 23.19 -8.83 9.91
CA PRO A 4 22.55 -9.11 8.63
C PRO A 4 21.22 -8.35 8.51
N SER A 5 20.92 -7.85 7.32
CA SER A 5 19.66 -7.15 7.04
C SER A 5 18.47 -8.07 7.37
N PRO A 6 17.41 -7.56 8.03
CA PRO A 6 16.25 -8.38 8.39
C PRO A 6 15.41 -8.81 7.18
N LEU A 7 15.54 -8.10 6.06
CA LEU A 7 14.93 -8.42 4.77
C LEU A 7 16.00 -8.45 3.66
N PRO A 8 15.80 -9.24 2.58
CA PRO A 8 16.64 -9.19 1.39
C PRO A 8 16.68 -7.77 0.80
N VAL A 9 17.80 -7.40 0.17
CA VAL A 9 17.92 -6.14 -0.59
C VAL A 9 17.98 -6.48 -2.06
N LEU A 10 17.00 -6.01 -2.84
CA LEU A 10 16.87 -6.28 -4.27
C LEU A 10 17.14 -4.99 -5.05
N ASP A 11 18.06 -5.05 -6.01
CA ASP A 11 18.34 -3.95 -6.94
C ASP A 11 17.64 -4.19 -8.28
N ILE A 12 16.62 -3.38 -8.58
CA ILE A 12 15.81 -3.52 -9.81
C ILE A 12 16.41 -2.76 -11.00
N SER A 13 17.53 -2.06 -10.83
CA SER A 13 18.11 -1.22 -11.90
C SER A 13 18.41 -2.01 -13.17
N GLY A 14 18.99 -3.21 -13.04
CA GLY A 14 19.26 -4.12 -14.14
C GLY A 14 18.00 -4.53 -14.90
N PHE A 15 16.96 -4.97 -14.16
CA PHE A 15 15.67 -5.35 -14.75
C PHE A 15 14.95 -4.19 -15.43
N ARG A 16 15.01 -2.97 -14.88
CA ARG A 16 14.42 -1.76 -15.51
C ARG A 16 15.10 -1.39 -16.82
N ALA A 17 16.41 -1.60 -16.92
CA ALA A 17 17.17 -1.35 -18.15
C ALA A 17 16.99 -2.48 -19.17
N ASN A 18 16.91 -3.72 -18.72
CA ASN A 18 16.75 -4.91 -19.54
C ASN A 18 15.82 -5.93 -18.85
N PRO A 19 14.54 -6.02 -19.25
CA PRO A 19 13.56 -6.97 -18.69
C PRO A 19 13.87 -8.47 -18.90
N ALA A 20 15.08 -8.81 -19.32
CA ALA A 20 15.63 -10.17 -19.38
C ALA A 20 16.61 -10.48 -18.23
N ASP A 21 16.72 -9.61 -17.22
CA ASP A 21 17.56 -9.85 -16.04
C ASP A 21 16.99 -10.97 -15.16
N VAL A 22 17.46 -12.19 -15.43
CA VAL A 22 17.05 -13.42 -14.71
C VAL A 22 17.45 -13.36 -13.24
N GLY A 23 18.59 -12.72 -12.92
CA GLY A 23 19.10 -12.67 -11.54
C GLY A 23 18.16 -11.90 -10.60
N PHE A 24 17.64 -10.76 -11.06
CA PHE A 24 16.63 -10.03 -10.30
C PHE A 24 15.33 -10.85 -10.12
N VAL A 25 14.86 -11.52 -11.18
CA VAL A 25 13.62 -12.32 -11.14
C VAL A 25 13.74 -13.48 -10.14
N GLU A 26 14.88 -14.16 -10.10
CA GLU A 26 15.15 -15.24 -9.14
C GLU A 26 15.20 -14.72 -7.70
N ALA A 27 15.94 -13.63 -7.45
CA ALA A 27 16.03 -13.04 -6.13
C ALA A 27 14.67 -12.50 -5.62
N LEU A 28 13.87 -11.93 -6.52
CA LEU A 28 12.49 -11.52 -6.23
C LEU A 28 11.62 -12.74 -5.87
N ARG A 29 11.71 -13.82 -6.65
CA ARG A 29 10.98 -15.07 -6.40
C ARG A 29 11.29 -15.60 -5.00
N GLU A 30 12.56 -15.70 -4.65
CA GLU A 30 13.00 -16.18 -3.34
C GLU A 30 12.49 -15.30 -2.19
N ALA A 31 12.62 -13.97 -2.32
CA ALA A 31 12.16 -13.04 -1.31
C ALA A 31 10.64 -13.09 -1.10
N PHE A 32 9.86 -13.11 -2.18
CA PHE A 32 8.40 -13.09 -2.13
C PHE A 32 7.80 -14.46 -1.73
N HIS A 33 8.47 -15.56 -2.07
CA HIS A 33 8.07 -16.90 -1.61
C HIS A 33 8.40 -17.11 -0.13
N GLY A 34 9.62 -16.74 0.29
CA GLY A 34 10.12 -17.04 1.63
C GLY A 34 9.58 -16.09 2.72
N ILE A 35 9.47 -14.80 2.41
CA ILE A 35 9.08 -13.75 3.38
C ILE A 35 7.84 -13.00 2.91
N GLY A 36 7.76 -12.67 1.62
CA GLY A 36 6.73 -11.78 1.07
C GLY A 36 7.11 -10.30 1.11
N ALA A 37 8.33 -9.98 1.56
CA ALA A 37 8.83 -8.62 1.65
C ALA A 37 10.35 -8.52 1.40
N ALA A 38 10.79 -7.36 0.90
CA ALA A 38 12.19 -7.04 0.65
C ALA A 38 12.44 -5.52 0.72
N TYR A 39 13.69 -5.09 0.88
CA TYR A 39 14.08 -3.75 0.46
C TYR A 39 14.29 -3.71 -1.05
N LEU A 40 13.86 -2.64 -1.70
CA LEU A 40 14.05 -2.37 -3.11
C LEU A 40 14.90 -1.12 -3.29
N VAL A 41 16.01 -1.24 -4.03
CA VAL A 41 16.88 -0.14 -4.46
C VAL A 41 16.91 -0.08 -5.99
N GLY A 42 17.46 1.00 -6.57
CA GLY A 42 17.52 1.15 -8.04
C GLY A 42 16.16 1.38 -8.71
N HIS A 43 15.13 1.70 -7.92
CA HIS A 43 13.73 1.88 -8.34
C HIS A 43 13.52 3.08 -9.27
N GLY A 44 14.45 4.03 -9.33
CA GLY A 44 14.41 5.18 -10.24
C GLY A 44 13.61 6.40 -9.76
N VAL A 45 13.16 6.39 -8.51
CA VAL A 45 12.62 7.58 -7.84
C VAL A 45 13.83 8.35 -7.29
N SER A 46 13.98 9.63 -7.63
CA SER A 46 15.13 10.42 -7.19
C SER A 46 15.04 10.79 -5.70
N ASP A 47 16.20 10.91 -5.05
CA ASP A 47 16.28 11.37 -3.66
C ASP A 47 15.69 12.78 -3.50
N ASP A 48 15.85 13.65 -4.49
CA ASP A 48 15.25 15.00 -4.51
C ASP A 48 13.72 14.95 -4.51
N LEU A 49 13.11 14.02 -5.24
CA LEU A 49 11.65 13.84 -5.24
C LEU A 49 11.18 13.29 -3.90
N ILE A 50 11.88 12.30 -3.34
CA ILE A 50 11.58 11.78 -2.00
C ILE A 50 11.66 12.91 -0.97
N ALA A 51 12.74 13.71 -0.98
CA ALA A 51 12.92 14.84 -0.08
C ALA A 51 11.82 15.90 -0.21
N ARG A 52 11.39 16.24 -1.44
CA ARG A 52 10.27 17.17 -1.65
C ARG A 52 8.96 16.64 -1.09
N VAL A 53 8.63 15.37 -1.33
CA VAL A 53 7.39 14.77 -0.80
C VAL A 53 7.41 14.73 0.73
N ARG A 54 8.58 14.43 1.32
CA ARG A 54 8.79 14.51 2.76
C ARG A 54 8.57 15.91 3.31
N GLN A 55 9.13 16.91 2.67
CA GLN A 55 8.96 18.31 3.07
C GLN A 55 7.50 18.75 3.03
N VAL A 56 6.74 18.42 1.97
CA VAL A 56 5.32 18.78 1.90
C VAL A 56 4.46 17.96 2.87
N ALA A 57 4.84 16.72 3.18
CA ALA A 57 4.19 15.93 4.21
C ALA A 57 4.36 16.57 5.60
N ASP A 58 5.60 16.92 5.97
CA ASP A 58 5.90 17.61 7.22
C ASP A 58 5.17 18.97 7.30
N ALA A 59 5.17 19.73 6.21
CA ALA A 59 4.45 21.01 6.13
C ALA A 59 2.94 20.82 6.29
N PHE A 60 2.33 19.80 5.65
CA PHE A 60 0.92 19.50 5.80
C PHE A 60 0.55 19.20 7.25
N PHE A 61 1.30 18.33 7.94
CA PHE A 61 1.00 17.98 9.33
C PHE A 61 1.29 19.10 10.34
N ALA A 62 2.03 20.14 9.92
CA ALA A 62 2.26 21.36 10.66
C ALA A 62 1.17 22.43 10.43
N LEU A 63 0.28 22.26 9.44
CA LEU A 63 -0.82 23.19 9.20
C LEU A 63 -1.77 23.28 10.42
N PRO A 64 -2.44 24.44 10.61
CA PRO A 64 -3.55 24.55 11.54
C PRO A 64 -4.56 23.42 11.32
N GLU A 65 -5.14 22.91 12.41
CA GLU A 65 -6.06 21.77 12.31
C GLU A 65 -7.22 22.03 11.35
N ALA A 66 -7.77 23.25 11.34
CA ALA A 66 -8.84 23.63 10.41
C ALA A 66 -8.46 23.44 8.94
N GLU A 67 -7.22 23.73 8.56
CA GLU A 67 -6.71 23.55 7.18
C GLU A 67 -6.54 22.07 6.83
N ARG A 68 -6.12 21.25 7.79
CA ARG A 68 -6.05 19.79 7.59
C ARG A 68 -7.44 19.17 7.47
N LEU A 69 -8.39 19.65 8.28
CA LEU A 69 -9.79 19.21 8.25
C LEU A 69 -10.55 19.70 7.02
N ALA A 70 -10.10 20.76 6.34
CA ALA A 70 -10.70 21.23 5.09
C ALA A 70 -10.70 20.15 3.99
N ILE A 71 -9.76 19.19 4.06
CA ILE A 71 -9.69 18.05 3.16
C ILE A 71 -10.06 16.72 3.85
N GLU A 72 -10.84 16.75 4.93
CA GLU A 72 -11.23 15.53 5.65
C GLU A 72 -11.94 14.54 4.72
N ASN A 73 -11.59 13.25 4.86
CA ASN A 73 -12.07 12.18 3.99
C ASN A 73 -13.60 12.03 3.94
N VAL A 74 -14.30 12.45 5.00
CA VAL A 74 -15.77 12.52 5.06
C VAL A 74 -16.37 13.45 4.00
N HIS A 75 -15.58 14.29 3.34
CA HIS A 75 -16.01 15.12 2.21
C HIS A 75 -15.83 14.45 0.85
N SER A 76 -15.26 13.25 0.79
CA SER A 76 -14.98 12.51 -0.45
C SER A 76 -15.74 11.17 -0.51
N PRO A 77 -16.66 10.98 -1.49
CA PRO A 77 -17.25 9.65 -1.76
C PRO A 77 -16.19 8.58 -2.10
N GLN A 78 -15.01 8.99 -2.55
CA GLN A 78 -13.89 8.13 -2.92
C GLN A 78 -12.98 7.77 -1.72
N PHE A 79 -13.33 8.20 -0.50
CA PHE A 79 -12.54 7.99 0.71
C PHE A 79 -11.13 8.62 0.64
N ARG A 80 -10.98 9.74 -0.10
CA ARG A 80 -9.71 10.47 -0.23
C ARG A 80 -9.66 11.67 0.71
N GLY A 81 -8.47 12.03 1.15
CA GLY A 81 -8.25 13.16 2.04
C GLY A 81 -7.72 12.78 3.41
N TYR A 82 -7.83 13.70 4.36
CA TYR A 82 -7.29 13.59 5.71
C TYR A 82 -8.18 12.73 6.62
N THR A 83 -7.55 11.81 7.35
CA THR A 83 -8.17 11.02 8.42
C THR A 83 -7.57 11.47 9.75
N ARG A 84 -8.43 11.80 10.72
CA ARG A 84 -8.00 12.31 12.03
C ARG A 84 -7.24 11.27 12.85
N LEU A 85 -6.46 11.76 13.80
CA LEU A 85 -5.65 10.95 14.72
C LEU A 85 -6.53 9.98 15.53
N GLY A 86 -6.23 8.69 15.46
CA GLY A 86 -6.92 7.67 16.24
C GLY A 86 -8.30 7.27 15.71
N ASN A 87 -8.67 7.71 14.50
CA ASN A 87 -9.95 7.31 13.89
C ASN A 87 -9.95 5.85 13.42
N GLU A 88 -8.81 5.35 12.94
CA GLU A 88 -8.70 3.98 12.44
C GLU A 88 -8.43 2.98 13.58
N HIS A 89 -8.92 1.76 13.40
CA HIS A 89 -8.78 0.68 14.36
C HIS A 89 -8.27 -0.57 13.65
N THR A 90 -7.32 -1.26 14.29
CA THR A 90 -6.84 -2.57 13.87
C THR A 90 -6.97 -3.54 15.04
N ASN A 91 -7.59 -4.70 14.79
CA ASN A 91 -7.88 -5.73 15.81
C ASN A 91 -8.60 -5.20 17.07
N GLY A 92 -9.53 -4.25 16.87
CA GLY A 92 -10.33 -3.65 17.95
C GLY A 92 -9.59 -2.59 18.78
N LEU A 93 -8.31 -2.32 18.49
CA LEU A 93 -7.51 -1.29 19.15
C LEU A 93 -7.35 -0.08 18.22
N ARG A 94 -7.25 1.12 18.81
CA ARG A 94 -7.03 2.36 18.06
C ARG A 94 -5.61 2.42 17.52
N ASP A 95 -5.48 2.77 16.25
CA ASP A 95 -4.20 3.02 15.60
C ASP A 95 -3.76 4.46 15.89
N LEU A 96 -2.58 4.64 16.48
CA LEU A 96 -2.02 5.96 16.79
C LEU A 96 -1.38 6.58 15.54
N ARG A 97 -2.24 6.93 14.58
CA ARG A 97 -1.86 7.65 13.36
C ARG A 97 -2.92 8.61 12.88
N ASP A 98 -2.49 9.62 12.15
CA ASP A 98 -3.31 10.39 11.21
C ASP A 98 -2.67 10.35 9.83
N GLN A 99 -3.47 10.50 8.77
CA GLN A 99 -2.97 10.28 7.41
C GLN A 99 -3.72 11.07 6.36
N VAL A 100 -3.12 11.21 5.18
CA VAL A 100 -3.76 11.70 3.97
C VAL A 100 -3.76 10.60 2.92
N ASP A 101 -4.94 10.25 2.43
CA ASP A 101 -5.16 9.25 1.37
C ASP A 101 -5.32 9.95 0.01
N ILE A 102 -4.38 9.72 -0.91
CA ILE A 102 -4.39 10.25 -2.29
C ILE A 102 -4.46 9.10 -3.29
N GLY A 103 -5.38 9.14 -4.23
CA GLY A 103 -5.53 8.17 -5.31
C GLY A 103 -5.11 8.67 -6.68
N ARG A 104 -5.44 7.87 -7.69
CA ARG A 104 -5.39 8.31 -9.07
C ARG A 104 -6.35 9.49 -9.28
N GLU A 105 -5.82 10.61 -9.77
CA GLU A 105 -6.61 11.79 -10.09
C GLU A 105 -7.39 11.54 -11.40
N VAL A 106 -8.70 11.35 -11.30
CA VAL A 106 -9.61 11.23 -12.45
C VAL A 106 -10.93 11.96 -12.17
N PRO A 107 -11.66 12.41 -13.20
CA PRO A 107 -13.04 12.85 -13.02
C PRO A 107 -13.89 11.73 -12.43
N ALA A 108 -14.85 12.09 -11.57
CA ALA A 108 -15.85 11.14 -11.12
C ALA A 108 -16.71 10.68 -12.32
N PRO A 109 -16.94 9.36 -12.50
CA PRO A 109 -17.77 8.88 -13.58
C PRO A 109 -19.24 9.25 -13.34
N ALA A 110 -20.02 9.36 -14.42
CA ALA A 110 -21.48 9.32 -14.30
C ALA A 110 -21.88 7.89 -13.94
N ILE A 111 -22.70 7.72 -12.90
CA ILE A 111 -23.13 6.40 -12.41
C ILE A 111 -24.64 6.31 -12.60
N GLY A 112 -25.07 5.37 -13.43
CA GLY A 112 -26.46 5.08 -13.74
C GLY A 112 -27.03 3.91 -12.94
N PRO A 113 -28.35 3.66 -13.07
CA PRO A 113 -28.98 2.48 -12.49
C PRO A 113 -28.35 1.19 -13.04
N GLY A 114 -27.92 0.29 -12.14
CA GLY A 114 -27.32 -1.00 -12.49
C GLY A 114 -25.80 -0.99 -12.67
N ASP A 115 -25.18 0.18 -12.66
CA ASP A 115 -23.72 0.29 -12.66
C ASP A 115 -23.12 -0.26 -11.34
N PRO A 116 -21.91 -0.86 -11.40
CA PRO A 116 -21.30 -1.40 -10.19
C PRO A 116 -20.96 -0.31 -9.19
N ALA A 117 -21.36 -0.51 -7.93
CA ALA A 117 -21.18 0.48 -6.87
C ALA A 117 -19.72 0.90 -6.61
N TRP A 118 -18.76 0.04 -6.94
CA TRP A 118 -17.34 0.38 -6.81
C TRP A 118 -16.89 1.53 -7.71
N LEU A 119 -17.67 1.91 -8.74
CA LEU A 119 -17.38 3.09 -9.56
C LEU A 119 -17.34 4.38 -8.73
N ARG A 120 -18.06 4.42 -7.59
CA ARG A 120 -18.03 5.55 -6.66
C ARG A 120 -16.65 5.78 -6.03
N LEU A 121 -15.76 4.79 -6.07
CA LEU A 121 -14.37 4.90 -5.60
C LEU A 121 -13.45 5.64 -6.58
N ARG A 122 -13.89 5.85 -7.82
CA ARG A 122 -13.18 6.67 -8.81
C ARG A 122 -13.63 8.12 -8.74
N GLY A 123 -12.67 9.03 -8.76
CA GLY A 123 -12.96 10.45 -8.70
C GLY A 123 -11.74 11.26 -8.24
N PRO A 124 -11.95 12.57 -8.02
CA PRO A 124 -10.88 13.50 -7.70
C PRO A 124 -10.34 13.28 -6.29
N ASN A 125 -9.10 13.72 -6.07
CA ASN A 125 -8.55 13.87 -4.72
C ASN A 125 -9.00 15.18 -4.05
N LEU A 126 -8.92 15.21 -2.72
CA LEU A 126 -9.01 16.45 -1.95
C LEU A 126 -7.59 16.99 -1.74
N TRP A 127 -7.29 18.16 -2.31
CA TRP A 127 -5.98 18.80 -2.24
C TRP A 127 -5.99 19.98 -1.26
N PRO A 128 -4.97 20.14 -0.40
CA PRO A 128 -4.93 21.24 0.56
C PRO A 128 -4.67 22.58 -0.14
N GLU A 129 -5.65 23.49 -0.16
CA GLU A 129 -5.51 24.82 -0.79
C GLU A 129 -4.41 25.66 -0.14
N ALA A 130 -4.23 25.53 1.17
CA ALA A 130 -3.18 26.20 1.93
C ALA A 130 -1.76 25.70 1.61
N LEU A 131 -1.61 24.59 0.88
CA LEU A 131 -0.31 24.02 0.50
C LEU A 131 -0.33 23.49 -0.95
N PRO A 132 -0.35 24.39 -1.96
CA PRO A 132 -0.45 24.01 -3.38
C PRO A 132 0.65 23.05 -3.84
N GLU A 133 1.86 23.20 -3.28
CA GLU A 133 3.05 22.39 -3.59
C GLU A 133 2.84 20.91 -3.32
N PHE A 134 1.94 20.58 -2.36
CA PHE A 134 1.60 19.21 -1.98
C PHE A 134 1.10 18.42 -3.19
N ARG A 135 0.21 19.02 -3.99
CA ARG A 135 -0.36 18.36 -5.16
C ARG A 135 0.72 18.01 -6.18
N ALA A 136 1.60 18.96 -6.49
CA ALA A 136 2.63 18.78 -7.50
C ALA A 136 3.61 17.66 -7.08
N ALA A 137 4.13 17.72 -5.86
CA ALA A 137 5.10 16.75 -5.36
C ALA A 137 4.53 15.33 -5.27
N VAL A 138 3.32 15.16 -4.72
CA VAL A 138 2.69 13.83 -4.57
C VAL A 138 2.27 13.25 -5.92
N THR A 139 1.81 14.08 -6.87
CA THR A 139 1.48 13.63 -8.22
C THR A 139 2.71 13.11 -8.96
N GLU A 140 3.82 13.84 -8.89
CA GLU A 140 5.09 13.43 -9.50
C GLU A 140 5.63 12.14 -8.87
N TYR A 141 5.53 12.03 -7.54
CA TYR A 141 5.92 10.84 -6.79
C TYR A 141 5.11 9.59 -7.17
N ASN A 142 3.79 9.73 -7.27
CA ASN A 142 2.91 8.64 -7.70
C ASN A 142 3.25 8.18 -9.12
N ALA A 143 3.51 9.10 -10.05
CA ALA A 143 3.89 8.76 -11.41
C ALA A 143 5.24 8.01 -11.47
N ALA A 144 6.21 8.39 -10.63
CA ALA A 144 7.50 7.71 -10.55
C ALA A 144 7.35 6.29 -9.95
N LEU A 145 6.55 6.13 -8.90
CA LEU A 145 6.28 4.83 -8.28
C LEU A 145 5.41 3.92 -9.15
N GLU A 146 4.52 4.47 -9.97
CA GLU A 146 3.76 3.71 -10.97
C GLU A 146 4.70 2.99 -11.95
N GLN A 147 5.76 3.67 -12.42
CA GLN A 147 6.77 3.04 -13.28
C GLN A 147 7.53 1.91 -12.58
N ALA A 148 7.90 2.10 -11.31
CA ALA A 148 8.54 1.06 -10.51
C ALA A 148 7.60 -0.14 -10.26
N GLY A 149 6.32 0.12 -9.99
CA GLY A 149 5.28 -0.89 -9.80
C GLY A 149 5.05 -1.73 -11.05
N HIS A 150 5.01 -1.11 -12.24
CA HIS A 150 4.95 -1.85 -13.51
C HIS A 150 6.16 -2.76 -13.71
N ALA A 151 7.38 -2.26 -13.46
CA ALA A 151 8.58 -3.08 -13.56
C ALA A 151 8.55 -4.27 -12.59
N LEU A 152 8.16 -4.04 -11.33
CA LEU A 152 7.98 -5.11 -10.35
C LEU A 152 6.94 -6.13 -10.78
N MET A 153 5.78 -5.69 -11.28
CA MET A 153 4.72 -6.61 -11.71
C MET A 153 5.14 -7.50 -12.88
N ARG A 154 5.93 -6.97 -13.82
CA ARG A 154 6.50 -7.79 -14.91
C ARG A 154 7.50 -8.81 -14.39
N ALA A 155 8.34 -8.43 -13.42
CA ALA A 155 9.25 -9.36 -12.76
C ALA A 155 8.48 -10.42 -11.95
N VAL A 156 7.38 -10.05 -11.29
CA VAL A 156 6.45 -10.97 -10.61
C VAL A 156 5.85 -11.97 -11.60
N SER A 157 5.40 -11.54 -12.77
CA SER A 157 4.89 -12.45 -13.82
C SER A 157 5.94 -13.48 -14.22
N LEU A 158 7.18 -13.04 -14.50
CA LEU A 158 8.29 -13.95 -14.83
C LEU A 158 8.66 -14.87 -13.66
N ALA A 159 8.63 -14.37 -12.43
CA ALA A 159 8.90 -15.15 -11.23
C ALA A 159 7.87 -16.27 -11.04
N LEU A 160 6.62 -16.07 -11.47
CA LEU A 160 5.55 -17.08 -11.50
C LEU A 160 5.57 -17.97 -12.76
N GLY A 161 6.58 -17.84 -13.62
CA GLY A 161 6.71 -18.61 -14.86
C GLY A 161 5.74 -18.20 -15.96
N GLN A 162 5.16 -17.01 -15.88
CA GLN A 162 4.28 -16.43 -16.89
C GLN A 162 5.06 -15.57 -17.89
N SER A 163 4.41 -15.08 -18.94
CA SER A 163 4.96 -14.03 -19.79
C SER A 163 5.11 -12.72 -19.00
N ALA A 164 6.10 -11.90 -19.34
CA ALA A 164 6.37 -10.66 -18.59
C ALA A 164 5.16 -9.71 -18.55
N ASP A 165 4.31 -9.72 -19.58
CA ASP A 165 3.13 -8.89 -19.75
C ASP A 165 1.84 -9.51 -19.18
N HIS A 166 1.92 -10.68 -18.54
CA HIS A 166 0.73 -11.44 -18.11
C HIS A 166 -0.26 -10.62 -17.27
N PHE A 167 0.23 -9.74 -16.39
CA PHE A 167 -0.62 -8.88 -15.56
C PHE A 167 -0.88 -7.49 -16.14
N ASP A 168 -0.22 -7.09 -17.25
CA ASP A 168 -0.27 -5.71 -17.76
C ASP A 168 -1.71 -5.23 -18.00
N ALA A 169 -2.59 -6.09 -18.54
CA ALA A 169 -3.99 -5.76 -18.82
C ALA A 169 -4.82 -5.43 -17.56
N ILE A 170 -4.49 -6.04 -16.42
CA ILE A 170 -5.21 -5.81 -15.16
C ILE A 170 -4.55 -4.72 -14.31
N VAL A 171 -3.33 -4.30 -14.61
CA VAL A 171 -2.64 -3.21 -13.88
C VAL A 171 -2.37 -1.98 -14.74
N THR A 172 -2.97 -1.84 -15.93
CA THR A 172 -2.76 -0.68 -16.81
C THR A 172 -4.08 0.00 -17.21
N PRO A 173 -4.35 1.24 -16.73
CA PRO A 173 -3.66 1.85 -15.60
C PRO A 173 -3.94 1.09 -14.30
N PRO A 174 -3.04 1.14 -13.30
CA PRO A 174 -3.30 0.55 -11.99
C PRO A 174 -4.24 1.45 -11.19
N GLU A 175 -5.04 0.87 -10.29
CA GLU A 175 -5.58 1.66 -9.17
C GLU A 175 -4.48 1.85 -8.15
N VAL A 176 -4.31 3.10 -7.71
CA VAL A 176 -3.25 3.48 -6.78
C VAL A 176 -3.84 4.17 -5.56
N LEU A 177 -3.16 4.01 -4.44
CA LEU A 177 -3.40 4.76 -3.23
C LEU A 177 -2.05 5.11 -2.61
N THR A 178 -1.86 6.36 -2.26
CA THR A 178 -0.74 6.85 -1.48
C THR A 178 -1.29 7.27 -0.13
N LYS A 179 -0.77 6.67 0.93
CA LYS A 179 -1.01 7.08 2.31
C LYS A 179 0.21 7.81 2.82
N ILE A 180 0.07 9.10 3.09
CA ILE A 180 1.07 9.89 3.80
C ILE A 180 0.66 9.90 5.26
N ILE A 181 1.42 9.21 6.12
CA ILE A 181 0.99 8.84 7.46
C ILE A 181 1.91 9.46 8.48
N ARG A 182 1.34 10.07 9.52
CA ARG A 182 2.05 10.53 10.71
C ARG A 182 1.71 9.68 11.91
N TYR A 183 2.73 9.31 12.65
CA TYR A 183 2.66 8.61 13.93
C TYR A 183 3.23 9.53 15.01
N PRO A 184 2.40 10.07 15.92
CA PRO A 184 2.90 10.73 17.10
C PRO A 184 3.33 9.70 18.16
N ALA A 185 4.12 10.15 19.12
CA ALA A 185 4.43 9.34 20.29
C ALA A 185 3.19 9.10 21.17
N PRO A 186 3.15 8.01 21.94
CA PRO A 186 2.09 7.77 22.93
C PRO A 186 1.95 8.94 23.91
N SER A 187 0.73 9.20 24.35
CA SER A 187 0.39 10.31 25.26
C SER A 187 -0.61 9.87 26.33
N GLU A 188 -0.93 10.72 27.30
CA GLU A 188 -1.94 10.41 28.32
C GLU A 188 -3.33 10.19 27.71
N THR A 189 -3.67 10.89 26.62
CA THR A 189 -4.93 10.72 25.89
C THR A 189 -4.92 9.50 24.97
N PHE A 190 -3.74 9.05 24.55
CA PHE A 190 -3.54 7.85 23.74
C PHE A 190 -2.43 6.97 24.32
N PRO A 191 -2.70 6.21 25.40
CA PRO A 191 -1.69 5.43 26.12
C PRO A 191 -1.46 4.06 25.45
N THR A 192 -1.20 4.06 24.14
CA THR A 192 -0.91 2.85 23.36
C THR A 192 0.34 3.06 22.49
N ASP A 193 1.16 2.03 22.38
CA ASP A 193 2.29 1.95 21.46
C ASP A 193 1.90 1.37 20.09
N GLN A 194 0.62 1.07 19.86
CA GLN A 194 0.13 0.64 18.55
C GLN A 194 0.04 1.84 17.60
N GLY A 195 1.03 1.98 16.72
CA GLY A 195 0.94 2.87 15.57
C GLY A 195 -0.05 2.32 14.54
N VAL A 196 0.11 1.03 14.21
CA VAL A 196 -0.85 0.21 13.44
C VAL A 196 -0.77 -1.22 13.96
N GLY A 197 -1.92 -1.84 14.22
CA GLY A 197 -1.97 -3.26 14.61
C GLY A 197 -1.44 -4.22 13.53
N ALA A 198 -1.24 -5.48 13.92
CA ALA A 198 -0.83 -6.54 12.98
C ALA A 198 -1.90 -6.77 11.91
N HIS A 199 -1.50 -6.69 10.65
CA HIS A 199 -2.37 -6.87 9.48
C HIS A 199 -1.57 -7.29 8.24
N THR A 200 -2.29 -7.69 7.20
CA THR A 200 -1.83 -7.88 5.82
C THR A 200 -2.46 -6.81 4.93
N ASP A 201 -1.77 -6.44 3.85
CA ASP A 201 -2.34 -5.56 2.84
C ASP A 201 -3.26 -6.34 1.91
N GLY A 202 -4.46 -5.81 1.62
CA GLY A 202 -5.41 -6.50 0.73
C GLY A 202 -5.10 -6.39 -0.77
N GLY A 203 -3.96 -5.81 -1.15
CA GLY A 203 -3.63 -5.39 -2.51
C GLY A 203 -2.71 -6.34 -3.31
N PHE A 204 -2.06 -5.81 -4.35
CA PHE A 204 -0.96 -6.50 -5.05
C PHE A 204 0.39 -6.19 -4.39
N LEU A 205 0.85 -4.93 -4.48
CA LEU A 205 2.14 -4.51 -3.98
C LEU A 205 1.99 -3.24 -3.14
N THR A 206 2.77 -3.16 -2.07
CA THR A 206 2.96 -1.95 -1.27
C THR A 206 4.42 -1.54 -1.36
N LEU A 207 4.70 -0.27 -1.66
CA LEU A 207 6.02 0.35 -1.61
C LEU A 207 6.02 1.39 -0.48
N LEU A 208 6.76 1.10 0.59
CA LEU A 208 6.82 1.90 1.81
C LEU A 208 8.14 2.66 1.89
N HIS A 209 8.05 3.98 1.90
CA HIS A 209 9.15 4.84 2.32
C HIS A 209 9.07 5.13 3.82
N GLN A 210 10.19 4.94 4.50
CA GLN A 210 10.36 5.22 5.93
C GLN A 210 11.26 6.45 6.13
N ASP A 211 10.95 7.28 7.13
CA ASP A 211 11.96 8.22 7.66
C ASP A 211 13.01 7.50 8.51
N THR A 212 13.89 8.26 9.17
CA THR A 212 14.98 7.71 9.98
C THR A 212 14.56 7.19 11.36
N VAL A 213 13.29 7.29 11.77
CA VAL A 213 12.84 6.91 13.12
C VAL A 213 12.63 5.41 13.24
N GLY A 214 12.23 4.73 12.17
CA GLY A 214 11.90 3.30 12.17
C GLY A 214 10.53 3.01 12.80
N GLY A 215 10.29 1.78 13.25
CA GLY A 215 9.02 1.36 13.90
C GLY A 215 8.14 0.44 13.04
N PHE A 216 8.45 0.24 11.77
CA PHE A 216 7.83 -0.83 10.98
C PHE A 216 8.42 -2.19 11.39
N GLU A 217 7.54 -3.16 11.62
CA GLU A 217 7.91 -4.54 11.91
C GLU A 217 7.17 -5.48 10.96
N ALA A 218 7.87 -6.50 10.47
CA ALA A 218 7.31 -7.55 9.63
C ALA A 218 7.45 -8.91 10.33
N GLU A 219 6.50 -9.80 10.09
CA GLU A 219 6.62 -11.18 10.55
C GLU A 219 7.54 -11.97 9.59
N VAL A 220 8.68 -12.41 10.11
CA VAL A 220 9.67 -13.19 9.36
C VAL A 220 9.85 -14.53 10.09
N HIS A 221 9.42 -15.62 9.44
CA HIS A 221 9.47 -16.98 9.98
C HIS A 221 8.81 -17.09 11.37
N GLY A 222 7.60 -16.53 11.54
CA GLY A 222 6.82 -16.60 12.77
C GLY A 222 7.28 -15.66 13.90
N ARG A 223 8.17 -14.71 13.59
CA ARG A 223 8.67 -13.72 14.57
C ARG A 223 8.55 -12.31 14.03
N TRP A 224 8.13 -11.39 14.89
CA TRP A 224 8.18 -9.96 14.60
C TRP A 224 9.62 -9.48 14.55
N VAL A 225 10.01 -8.88 13.42
CA VAL A 225 11.34 -8.34 13.19
C VAL A 225 11.24 -6.88 12.79
N ALA A 226 12.02 -6.02 13.47
CA ALA A 226 12.15 -4.63 13.11
C ALA A 226 12.83 -4.48 11.73
N VAL A 227 12.26 -3.64 10.88
CA VAL A 227 12.77 -3.34 9.54
C VAL A 227 13.28 -1.91 9.55
N PRO A 228 14.56 -1.69 9.92
CA PRO A 228 15.10 -0.35 10.08
C PRO A 228 15.10 0.41 8.74
N PRO A 229 15.02 1.73 8.76
CA PRO A 229 15.12 2.52 7.54
C PRO A 229 16.45 2.26 6.82
N LEU A 230 16.38 1.96 5.52
CA LEU A 230 17.55 1.79 4.65
C LEU A 230 17.56 2.93 3.62
N PRO A 231 18.53 3.85 3.66
CA PRO A 231 18.61 4.98 2.73
C PRO A 231 18.58 4.55 1.26
N GLY A 232 17.87 5.30 0.42
CA GLY A 232 17.73 5.01 -1.01
C GLY A 232 16.91 3.77 -1.32
N SER A 233 16.09 3.29 -0.38
CA SER A 233 15.24 2.12 -0.59
C SER A 233 13.78 2.36 -0.23
N PHE A 234 12.93 1.50 -0.80
CA PHE A 234 11.58 1.23 -0.34
C PHE A 234 11.54 -0.14 0.32
N VAL A 235 10.74 -0.31 1.37
CA VAL A 235 10.29 -1.66 1.74
C VAL A 235 9.16 -2.02 0.77
N VAL A 236 9.28 -3.16 0.11
CA VAL A 236 8.23 -3.70 -0.75
C VAL A 236 7.67 -4.94 -0.10
N ASN A 237 6.35 -5.00 0.09
CA ASN A 237 5.65 -6.21 0.51
C ASN A 237 4.49 -6.51 -0.44
N ILE A 238 4.12 -7.78 -0.51
CA ILE A 238 2.97 -8.20 -1.29
C ILE A 238 1.69 -8.16 -0.45
N GLY A 239 0.57 -8.03 -1.12
CA GLY A 239 -0.76 -8.16 -0.52
C GLY A 239 -1.47 -9.47 -0.85
N GLU A 240 -2.63 -9.64 -0.22
CA GLU A 240 -3.45 -10.85 -0.26
C GLU A 240 -3.93 -11.21 -1.68
N LEU A 241 -4.13 -10.22 -2.56
CA LEU A 241 -4.53 -10.51 -3.93
C LEU A 241 -3.40 -11.13 -4.74
N LEU A 242 -2.14 -10.74 -4.49
CA LEU A 242 -1.01 -11.38 -5.15
C LEU A 242 -0.74 -12.78 -4.56
N GLN A 243 -0.99 -12.97 -3.27
CA GLN A 243 -1.03 -14.31 -2.67
C GLN A 243 -2.10 -15.18 -3.33
N LEU A 244 -3.32 -14.68 -3.53
CA LEU A 244 -4.40 -15.39 -4.20
C LEU A 244 -4.04 -15.79 -5.63
N VAL A 245 -3.57 -14.83 -6.43
CA VAL A 245 -3.21 -15.04 -7.84
C VAL A 245 -2.05 -16.03 -7.99
N SER A 246 -1.10 -16.04 -7.07
CA SER A 246 0.00 -16.99 -7.06
C SER A 246 -0.36 -18.34 -6.41
N ASN A 247 -1.64 -18.60 -6.12
CA ASN A 247 -2.10 -19.81 -5.43
C ASN A 247 -1.37 -20.07 -4.09
N GLY A 248 -1.00 -19.00 -3.39
CA GLY A 248 -0.26 -19.05 -2.13
C GLY A 248 1.25 -19.24 -2.28
N TYR A 249 1.78 -19.34 -3.51
CA TYR A 249 3.22 -19.45 -3.72
C TYR A 249 3.95 -18.20 -3.20
N PHE A 250 3.42 -17.01 -3.44
CA PHE A 250 3.87 -15.81 -2.72
C PHE A 250 2.99 -15.55 -1.51
N ARG A 251 3.57 -15.07 -0.40
CA ARG A 251 2.87 -14.92 0.88
C ARG A 251 2.70 -13.45 1.28
N ALA A 252 1.48 -13.02 1.57
CA ALA A 252 1.23 -11.69 2.12
C ALA A 252 1.81 -11.62 3.53
N THR A 253 2.84 -10.80 3.73
CA THR A 253 3.56 -10.71 5.01
C THR A 253 2.73 -9.93 6.03
N PRO A 254 2.37 -10.53 7.19
CA PRO A 254 1.85 -9.77 8.31
C PRO A 254 2.86 -8.72 8.75
N HIS A 255 2.40 -7.49 8.93
CA HIS A 255 3.24 -6.39 9.37
C HIS A 255 2.47 -5.49 10.34
N ARG A 256 3.20 -4.67 11.10
CA ARG A 256 2.66 -3.72 12.08
C ARG A 256 3.56 -2.50 12.22
N VAL A 257 3.07 -1.48 12.94
CA VAL A 257 3.86 -0.30 13.27
C VAL A 257 3.80 -0.04 14.76
N VAL A 258 4.96 0.10 15.38
CA VAL A 258 5.12 0.56 16.76
C VAL A 258 5.26 2.09 16.76
N SER A 259 4.54 2.75 17.66
CA SER A 259 4.60 4.21 17.83
C SER A 259 6.00 4.67 18.22
N PRO A 260 6.44 5.86 17.78
CA PRO A 260 7.78 6.36 18.08
C PRO A 260 7.95 6.70 19.57
N PRO A 261 9.20 6.82 20.04
CA PRO A 261 9.50 7.25 21.41
C PRO A 261 8.93 8.65 21.73
N LYS A 262 8.73 8.93 23.02
CA LYS A 262 8.20 10.21 23.51
C LYS A 262 8.99 11.41 22.96
N GLY A 263 8.26 12.40 22.42
CA GLY A 263 8.84 13.63 21.87
C GLY A 263 9.30 13.52 20.41
N ILE A 264 9.15 12.34 19.78
CA ILE A 264 9.46 12.11 18.38
C ILE A 264 8.16 11.86 17.62
N GLN A 265 8.06 12.41 16.42
CA GLN A 265 7.04 12.02 15.43
C GLN A 265 7.73 11.28 14.29
N ARG A 266 7.02 10.31 13.73
CA ARG A 266 7.44 9.56 12.54
C ARG A 266 6.47 9.85 11.41
N ILE A 267 6.99 10.04 10.21
CA ILE A 267 6.18 10.02 8.99
C ILE A 267 6.61 8.81 8.15
N SER A 268 5.65 8.15 7.53
CA SER A 268 5.89 7.18 6.47
C SER A 268 5.01 7.46 5.27
N ILE A 269 5.45 7.04 4.09
CA ILE A 269 4.65 7.17 2.86
C ILE A 269 4.50 5.78 2.25
N ALA A 270 3.28 5.25 2.27
CA ALA A 270 2.96 3.94 1.70
C ALA A 270 2.23 4.14 0.36
N TYR A 271 2.75 3.53 -0.70
CA TYR A 271 2.15 3.53 -2.03
C TYR A 271 1.66 2.13 -2.37
N PHE A 272 0.36 1.99 -2.59
CA PHE A 272 -0.29 0.73 -2.93
C PHE A 272 -0.51 0.69 -4.45
N PHE A 273 0.10 -0.29 -5.11
CA PHE A 273 -0.07 -0.56 -6.54
C PHE A 273 -1.01 -1.75 -6.70
N ASN A 274 -2.16 -1.53 -7.33
CA ASN A 274 -3.22 -2.53 -7.38
C ASN A 274 -3.83 -2.70 -8.78
N PRO A 275 -4.56 -3.80 -9.01
CA PRO A 275 -5.34 -3.98 -10.23
C PRO A 275 -6.32 -2.84 -10.47
N ARG A 276 -6.74 -2.66 -11.72
CA ARG A 276 -7.90 -1.83 -12.08
C ARG A 276 -9.16 -2.37 -11.40
N PHE A 277 -10.12 -1.52 -11.03
CA PHE A 277 -11.33 -2.00 -10.35
C PHE A 277 -12.14 -3.03 -11.16
N GLU A 278 -12.08 -3.02 -12.49
CA GLU A 278 -12.73 -4.02 -13.34
C GLU A 278 -12.05 -5.39 -13.28
N ALA A 279 -10.80 -5.46 -12.82
CA ALA A 279 -10.00 -6.67 -12.88
C ALA A 279 -10.70 -7.81 -12.13
N ARG A 280 -10.73 -8.97 -12.79
CA ARG A 280 -11.03 -10.25 -12.16
C ARG A 280 -9.72 -10.92 -11.81
N ILE A 281 -9.64 -11.36 -10.56
CA ILE A 281 -8.45 -11.89 -9.92
C ILE A 281 -8.65 -13.39 -9.83
N GLU A 282 -7.89 -14.13 -10.63
CA GLU A 282 -7.96 -15.58 -10.75
C GLU A 282 -6.55 -16.16 -10.59
N PRO A 283 -6.39 -17.33 -9.92
CA PRO A 283 -5.09 -17.96 -9.79
C PRO A 283 -4.46 -18.28 -11.15
N VAL A 284 -3.16 -18.02 -11.30
CA VAL A 284 -2.42 -18.40 -12.50
C VAL A 284 -2.10 -19.89 -12.50
N THR A 285 -1.93 -20.46 -13.69
CA THR A 285 -1.39 -21.82 -13.81
C THR A 285 0.12 -21.78 -13.58
N LEU A 286 0.56 -22.30 -12.45
CA LEU A 286 1.98 -22.36 -12.08
C LEU A 286 2.71 -23.52 -12.79
N PRO A 287 3.99 -23.35 -13.15
CA PRO A 287 4.88 -24.46 -13.48
C PRO A 287 4.90 -25.50 -12.35
N ALA A 288 5.03 -26.79 -12.70
CA ALA A 288 4.90 -27.90 -11.74
C ALA A 288 5.80 -27.77 -10.49
N ALA A 289 7.02 -27.25 -10.65
CA ALA A 289 7.93 -27.01 -9.53
C ALA A 289 7.36 -25.98 -8.53
N LEU A 290 6.85 -24.84 -9.02
CA LEU A 290 6.27 -23.80 -8.15
C LEU A 290 4.94 -24.26 -7.55
N ALA A 291 4.13 -24.98 -8.35
CA ALA A 291 2.84 -25.52 -7.91
C ALA A 291 2.99 -26.50 -6.73
N ALA A 292 4.08 -27.26 -6.67
CA ALA A 292 4.36 -28.19 -5.56
C ALA A 292 4.62 -27.48 -4.22
N GLU A 293 4.95 -26.19 -4.24
CA GLU A 293 5.28 -25.37 -3.08
C GLU A 293 4.16 -24.34 -2.76
N ALA A 294 3.04 -24.38 -3.49
CA ALA A 294 1.92 -23.46 -3.38
C ALA A 294 0.80 -24.06 -2.50
N PRO A 295 0.60 -23.60 -1.25
CA PRO A 295 -0.35 -24.19 -0.30
C PRO A 295 -1.82 -23.82 -0.56
N GLY A 296 -2.11 -22.95 -1.54
CA GLY A 296 -3.39 -22.28 -1.72
C GLY A 296 -3.35 -20.84 -1.23
N GLY A 297 -4.01 -19.94 -1.97
CA GLY A 297 -3.92 -18.48 -1.76
C GLY A 297 -5.18 -17.83 -1.18
N GLU A 298 -6.16 -18.63 -0.76
CA GLU A 298 -7.44 -18.14 -0.23
C GLU A 298 -7.25 -17.38 1.10
N SER A 299 -8.22 -16.51 1.43
CA SER A 299 -8.22 -15.79 2.71
C SER A 299 -8.22 -16.77 3.88
N ALA A 300 -7.34 -16.54 4.85
CA ALA A 300 -7.36 -17.28 6.12
C ALA A 300 -8.55 -16.87 7.02
N ASP A 301 -9.19 -15.73 6.73
CA ASP A 301 -10.36 -15.24 7.44
C ASP A 301 -11.65 -15.61 6.65
N PRO A 302 -12.44 -16.58 7.14
CA PRO A 302 -13.67 -17.01 6.46
C PRO A 302 -14.75 -15.94 6.46
N ASP A 303 -14.71 -15.00 7.41
CA ASP A 303 -15.68 -13.90 7.52
C ASP A 303 -15.31 -12.72 6.59
N ASN A 304 -14.13 -12.77 5.96
CA ASN A 304 -13.64 -11.76 5.04
C ASN A 304 -13.10 -12.36 3.73
N PRO A 305 -13.94 -13.02 2.91
CA PRO A 305 -13.49 -13.67 1.69
C PRO A 305 -13.00 -12.66 0.64
N ILE A 306 -11.94 -13.01 -0.08
CA ILE A 306 -11.46 -12.23 -1.23
C ILE A 306 -12.39 -12.50 -2.41
N LEU A 307 -13.08 -11.48 -2.90
CA LEU A 307 -13.99 -11.56 -4.04
C LEU A 307 -13.20 -11.64 -5.35
N ALA A 308 -13.79 -12.23 -6.39
CA ALA A 308 -13.15 -12.35 -7.69
C ALA A 308 -12.88 -10.99 -8.35
N ASN A 309 -13.71 -9.97 -8.14
CA ASN A 309 -13.51 -8.64 -8.75
C ASN A 309 -12.87 -7.66 -7.75
N TYR A 310 -11.82 -6.97 -8.19
CA TYR A 310 -11.05 -6.07 -7.33
C TYR A 310 -11.86 -4.87 -6.83
N GLY A 311 -12.69 -4.26 -7.69
CA GLY A 311 -13.54 -3.13 -7.31
C GLY A 311 -14.43 -3.43 -6.12
N PHE A 312 -15.07 -4.60 -6.10
CA PHE A 312 -15.89 -5.01 -4.96
C PHE A 312 -15.06 -5.30 -3.70
N ASN A 313 -13.84 -5.85 -3.83
CA ASN A 313 -12.92 -5.98 -2.70
C ASN A 313 -12.57 -4.62 -2.10
N SER A 314 -12.18 -3.65 -2.93
CA SER A 314 -11.86 -2.30 -2.50
C SER A 314 -13.05 -1.62 -1.82
N LEU A 315 -14.24 -1.75 -2.39
CA LEU A 315 -15.45 -1.16 -1.83
C LEU A 315 -15.79 -1.75 -0.45
N LYS A 316 -15.79 -3.09 -0.33
CA LYS A 316 -16.02 -3.80 0.93
C LYS A 316 -15.08 -3.31 2.03
N VAL A 317 -13.78 -3.20 1.73
CA VAL A 317 -12.77 -2.72 2.69
C VAL A 317 -13.03 -1.27 3.09
N ARG A 318 -13.34 -0.38 2.14
CA ARG A 318 -13.57 1.04 2.41
C ARG A 318 -14.82 1.29 3.26
N LEU A 319 -15.92 0.59 2.97
CA LEU A 319 -17.15 0.68 3.76
C LEU A 319 -16.93 0.28 5.22
N ARG A 320 -16.10 -0.76 5.46
CA ARG A 320 -15.74 -1.20 6.83
C ARG A 320 -14.78 -0.25 7.52
N ALA A 321 -13.76 0.24 6.82
CA ALA A 321 -12.68 1.05 7.42
C ALA A 321 -13.09 2.49 7.74
N HIS A 322 -14.07 3.05 7.03
CA HIS A 322 -14.51 4.44 7.18
C HIS A 322 -16.04 4.51 7.30
N PRO A 323 -16.61 4.09 8.44
CA PRO A 323 -18.07 4.03 8.62
C PRO A 323 -18.75 5.40 8.53
N ASP A 324 -18.04 6.49 8.84
CA ASP A 324 -18.49 7.87 8.71
C ASP A 324 -18.64 8.32 7.25
N VAL A 325 -17.63 8.02 6.42
CA VAL A 325 -17.69 8.25 4.97
C VAL A 325 -18.78 7.38 4.35
N ALA A 326 -18.87 6.11 4.78
CA ALA A 326 -19.85 5.15 4.29
C ALA A 326 -21.28 5.60 4.61
N ALA A 327 -21.56 6.02 5.84
CA ALA A 327 -22.86 6.54 6.25
C ALA A 327 -23.27 7.81 5.49
N ARG A 328 -22.29 8.66 5.11
CA ARG A 328 -22.57 9.91 4.39
C ARG A 328 -22.78 9.74 2.90
N HIS A 329 -21.96 8.92 2.24
CA HIS A 329 -21.90 8.86 0.77
C HIS A 329 -22.35 7.53 0.17
N HIS A 330 -22.51 6.49 1.00
CA HIS A 330 -22.81 5.12 0.58
C HIS A 330 -23.86 4.45 1.46
N ALA A 331 -24.76 5.24 2.06
CA ALA A 331 -25.76 4.74 3.01
C ALA A 331 -26.64 3.64 2.42
N ASP A 332 -26.89 3.69 1.11
CA ASP A 332 -27.65 2.69 0.35
C ASP A 332 -26.95 1.32 0.25
N LEU A 333 -25.67 1.23 0.62
CA LEU A 333 -24.87 0.01 0.58
C LEU A 333 -24.66 -0.63 1.96
N LEU A 334 -25.20 -0.06 3.04
CA LEU A 334 -24.96 -0.50 4.43
C LEU A 334 -25.95 -1.56 4.94
N GLY A 335 -26.62 -2.28 4.03
CA GLY A 335 -27.64 -3.30 4.33
C GLY A 335 -27.10 -4.72 4.33
#